data_AF-A0A961KT16-F1
#
_entry.id   AF-A0A961KT16-F1
#
_cell.length_a   1.000
_cell.length_b   1.000
_cell.length_c   1.000
_cell.angle_alpha   90.00
_cell.angle_beta   90.00
_cell.angle_gamma   90.00
#
_symmetry.space_group_name_H-M   'P 1'
#
loop_
_entity.id
_entity.type
_entity.pdbx_description
1 polymer ?
#
loop_
_entity_poly.entity_id
_entity_poly.type
_entity_poly.pdbx_seq_one_letter_code
_entity_poly.pdbx_strand_id
1 'polypeptide(L)'
;MAVGVFDSGLGGLTVWREIRERMPDLPLVYYGDNKMAPYGVRDADDIYDLTCAGVSRLFEAGCDLVILACNTASAAALRRMQEKWVPKDKRVLGVFVPMIEALTERKWGDNSPPREVAVKHVALFATPATVASRAFQRELA
;
A
#
# COMPACT_ATOMS: atom_id res chain seq x y z
N MET A 1 -6.81 -14.70 13.25
CA MET A 1 -6.31 -14.21 11.96
C MET A 1 -5.51 -12.95 12.23
N ALA A 2 -4.23 -12.92 11.86
CA ALA A 2 -3.38 -11.73 12.02
C ALA A 2 -3.36 -10.91 10.73
N VAL A 3 -3.18 -9.60 10.86
CA VAL A 3 -2.95 -8.68 9.74
C VAL A 3 -1.47 -8.33 9.67
N GLY A 4 -0.88 -8.57 8.51
CA GLY A 4 0.50 -8.18 8.23
C GLY A 4 0.58 -6.71 7.84
N VAL A 5 1.61 -6.01 8.29
CA VAL A 5 1.95 -4.65 7.83
C VAL A 5 3.35 -4.69 7.25
N PHE A 6 3.45 -4.47 5.95
CA PHE A 6 4.70 -4.46 5.21
C PHE A 6 5.16 -3.03 4.95
N ASP A 7 6.43 -2.74 5.20
CA ASP A 7 7.10 -1.53 4.73
C ASP A 7 8.52 -1.83 4.24
N SER A 8 9.07 -0.94 3.40
CA SER A 8 10.47 -1.02 2.99
C SER A 8 11.45 -0.75 4.14
N GLY A 9 10.99 -0.20 5.27
CA GLY A 9 11.83 0.04 6.44
C GLY A 9 10.99 0.29 7.69
N LEU A 10 11.22 1.43 8.35
CA LEU A 10 10.54 1.82 9.59
C LEU A 10 9.40 2.83 9.39
N GLY A 11 9.25 3.40 8.19
CA GLY A 11 8.27 4.47 7.93
C GLY A 11 6.82 3.98 8.10
N GLY A 12 6.57 2.71 7.76
CA GLY A 12 5.27 2.06 7.91
C GLY A 12 4.81 1.88 9.35
N LEU A 13 5.68 2.10 10.35
CA LEU A 13 5.27 2.11 11.76
C LEU A 13 4.22 3.20 12.05
N THR A 14 4.17 4.26 11.24
CA THR A 14 3.11 5.28 11.31
C THR A 14 1.73 4.66 11.05
N VAL A 15 1.59 3.89 9.96
CA VAL A 15 0.36 3.17 9.61
C VAL A 15 0.06 2.07 10.64
N TRP A 16 1.08 1.31 11.05
CA TRP A 16 0.91 0.27 12.08
C TRP A 16 0.36 0.85 13.39
N ARG A 17 0.87 2.01 13.82
CA ARG A 17 0.44 2.69 15.05
C ARG A 17 -1.03 3.08 14.97
N GLU A 18 -1.46 3.70 13.88
CA GLU A 18 -2.87 4.09 13.69
C GLU A 18 -3.81 2.88 13.69
N ILE A 19 -3.39 1.76 13.09
CA ILE A 19 -4.19 0.51 13.15
C ILE A 19 -4.26 -0.01 14.58
N ARG A 20 -3.13 -0.04 15.30
CA ARG A 20 -3.06 -0.52 16.69
C ARG A 20 -3.93 0.33 17.63
N GLU A 21 -3.93 1.64 17.45
CA GLU A 21 -4.73 2.55 18.28
C GLU A 21 -6.23 2.39 18.04
N ARG A 22 -6.65 2.21 16.78
CA ARG A 22 -8.08 2.04 16.42
C ARG A 22 -8.60 0.63 16.64
N MET A 23 -7.72 -0.37 16.58
CA MET A 23 -8.06 -1.80 16.67
C MET A 23 -7.08 -2.50 17.62
N PRO A 24 -7.12 -2.22 18.94
CA PRO A 24 -6.12 -2.69 19.90
C PRO A 24 -6.01 -4.21 19.94
N ASP A 25 -7.15 -4.90 19.83
CA ASP A 25 -7.24 -6.36 19.90
C ASP A 25 -6.89 -7.08 18.60
N LEU A 26 -6.68 -6.35 17.50
CA LEU A 26 -6.33 -6.94 16.21
C LEU A 26 -4.89 -7.48 16.26
N PRO A 27 -4.63 -8.78 16.04
CA PRO A 27 -3.27 -9.28 15.99
C PRO A 27 -2.55 -8.70 14.76
N LEU A 28 -1.42 -8.03 14.98
CA LEU A 28 -0.62 -7.41 13.92
C LEU A 28 0.78 -8.00 13.88
N VAL A 29 1.27 -8.27 12.68
CA VAL A 29 2.67 -8.63 12.41
C VAL A 29 3.27 -7.54 11.55
N TYR A 30 4.34 -6.89 12.01
CA TYR A 30 5.06 -5.89 11.22
C TYR A 30 6.29 -6.51 10.58
N TYR A 31 6.48 -6.26 9.28
CA TYR A 31 7.70 -6.61 8.56
C TYR A 31 8.24 -5.37 7.85
N GLY A 32 9.46 -4.96 8.24
CA GLY A 32 10.21 -3.87 7.60
C GLY A 32 11.42 -4.42 6.87
N ASP A 33 11.51 -4.24 5.56
CA ASP A 33 12.66 -4.70 4.76
C ASP A 33 13.87 -3.76 4.82
N ASN A 34 14.31 -3.46 6.05
CA ASN A 34 15.38 -2.48 6.30
C ASN A 34 16.68 -2.81 5.55
N LYS A 35 16.94 -4.09 5.24
CA LYS A 35 18.12 -4.52 4.49
C LYS A 35 18.11 -4.01 3.05
N MET A 36 16.93 -3.87 2.44
CA MET A 36 16.76 -3.49 1.04
C MET A 36 16.26 -2.05 0.89
N ALA A 37 16.04 -1.33 2.00
CA ALA A 37 15.73 0.09 2.00
C ALA A 37 16.84 0.94 1.32
N PRO A 38 16.50 2.09 0.69
CA PRO A 38 15.15 2.58 0.42
C PRO A 38 14.59 2.04 -0.91
N TYR A 39 13.29 1.76 -0.97
CA TYR A 39 12.63 1.36 -2.23
C TYR A 39 12.46 2.52 -3.22
N GLY A 40 12.40 3.75 -2.72
CA GLY A 40 12.02 4.94 -3.48
C GLY A 40 12.89 5.30 -4.70
N VAL A 41 14.05 4.66 -4.85
CA VAL A 41 15.03 4.92 -5.93
C VAL A 41 15.31 3.68 -6.77
N ARG A 42 14.58 2.57 -6.54
CA ARG A 42 14.72 1.31 -7.25
C ARG A 42 13.82 1.28 -8.49
N ASP A 43 14.10 0.36 -9.39
CA ASP A 43 13.23 0.09 -10.54
C ASP A 43 11.97 -0.69 -10.11
N ALA A 44 10.96 -0.68 -10.99
CA ALA A 44 9.65 -1.24 -10.68
C ALA A 44 9.65 -2.77 -10.54
N ASP A 45 10.54 -3.49 -11.24
CA ASP A 45 10.63 -4.95 -11.18
C ASP A 45 11.31 -5.40 -9.88
N ASP A 46 12.40 -4.74 -9.49
CA ASP A 46 13.07 -4.96 -8.19
C ASP A 46 12.11 -4.64 -7.03
N ILE A 47 11.39 -3.52 -7.07
CA ILE A 47 10.37 -3.20 -6.05
C ILE A 47 9.30 -4.30 -6.00
N TYR A 48 8.84 -4.79 -7.15
CA TYR A 48 7.82 -5.83 -7.21
C TYR A 48 8.31 -7.14 -6.58
N ASP A 49 9.50 -7.62 -6.96
CA ASP A 49 10.06 -8.87 -6.46
C ASP A 49 10.35 -8.81 -4.95
N LEU A 50 10.94 -7.70 -4.48
CA LEU A 50 11.18 -7.49 -3.06
C LEU A 50 9.88 -7.40 -2.26
N THR A 51 8.86 -6.74 -2.80
CA THR A 51 7.54 -6.67 -2.15
C THR A 51 6.89 -8.05 -2.07
N CYS A 52 6.94 -8.84 -3.15
CA CYS A 52 6.42 -10.21 -3.15
C CYS A 52 7.12 -11.08 -2.11
N ALA A 53 8.45 -11.00 -2.02
CA ALA A 53 9.23 -11.74 -1.02
C ALA A 53 8.85 -11.33 0.41
N GLY A 54 8.68 -10.03 0.69
CA GLY A 54 8.25 -9.53 1.99
C GLY A 54 6.83 -9.94 2.37
N VAL A 55 5.90 -9.90 1.40
CA VAL A 55 4.51 -10.34 1.61
C VAL A 55 4.44 -11.86 1.82
N SER A 56 5.23 -12.67 1.10
CA SER A 56 5.33 -14.11 1.35
C SER A 56 5.71 -14.42 2.79
N ARG A 57 6.68 -13.70 3.37
CA ARG A 57 7.07 -13.87 4.78
C ARG A 57 5.93 -13.59 5.75
N LEU A 58 5.09 -12.59 5.45
CA LEU A 58 3.92 -12.28 6.27
C LEU A 58 2.83 -13.36 6.14
N PHE A 59 2.64 -13.91 4.93
CA PHE A 59 1.73 -15.05 4.72
C PHE A 59 2.22 -16.31 5.44
N GLU A 60 3.52 -16.61 5.40
CA GLU A 60 4.16 -17.69 6.15
C GLU A 60 4.03 -17.50 7.67
N ALA A 61 4.03 -16.25 8.14
CA ALA A 61 3.74 -15.89 9.53
C ALA A 61 2.25 -15.98 9.91
N GLY A 62 1.39 -16.49 9.03
CA GLY A 62 -0.03 -16.72 9.31
C GLY A 62 -0.93 -15.50 9.09
N CYS A 63 -0.47 -14.49 8.34
CA CYS A 63 -1.33 -13.39 7.93
C CYS A 63 -2.18 -13.80 6.71
N ASP A 64 -3.48 -13.52 6.75
CA ASP A 64 -4.39 -13.72 5.61
C ASP A 64 -4.61 -12.41 4.83
N LEU A 65 -4.39 -11.29 5.51
CA LEU A 65 -4.42 -9.93 4.95
C LEU A 65 -3.08 -9.24 5.23
N VAL A 66 -2.51 -8.61 4.21
CA VAL A 66 -1.32 -7.77 4.32
C VAL A 66 -1.61 -6.34 3.85
N ILE A 67 -1.21 -5.36 4.64
CA ILE A 67 -1.23 -3.94 4.31
C ILE A 67 0.15 -3.50 3.87
N LEU A 68 0.29 -3.01 2.65
CA LEU A 68 1.50 -2.35 2.16
C LEU A 68 1.53 -0.91 2.67
N ALA A 69 2.14 -0.69 3.84
CA ALA A 69 2.30 0.64 4.42
C ALA A 69 3.30 1.51 3.64
N CYS A 70 4.20 0.91 2.87
CA CYS A 70 5.10 1.63 1.97
C CYS A 70 4.33 2.20 0.77
N ASN A 71 4.31 3.53 0.62
CA ASN A 71 3.72 4.19 -0.56
C ASN A 71 4.40 3.76 -1.87
N THR A 72 5.71 3.52 -1.86
CA THR A 72 6.44 3.07 -3.06
C THR A 72 6.06 1.64 -3.45
N ALA A 73 6.03 0.71 -2.49
CA ALA A 73 5.58 -0.66 -2.78
C ALA A 73 4.11 -0.68 -3.24
N SER A 74 3.24 0.08 -2.57
CA SER A 74 1.84 0.22 -2.97
C SER A 74 1.68 0.74 -4.39
N ALA A 75 2.42 1.79 -4.76
CA ALA A 75 2.29 2.45 -6.06
C ALA A 75 2.93 1.67 -7.22
N ALA A 76 3.97 0.87 -6.96
CA ALA A 76 4.72 0.16 -7.99
C ALA A 76 4.33 -1.32 -8.14
N ALA A 77 4.00 -2.01 -7.03
CA ALA A 77 3.82 -3.47 -7.04
C ALA A 77 2.35 -3.91 -6.92
N LEU A 78 1.53 -3.20 -6.12
CA LEU A 78 0.24 -3.71 -5.65
C LEU A 78 -0.69 -4.21 -6.76
N ARG A 79 -0.89 -3.40 -7.80
CA ARG A 79 -1.82 -3.75 -8.89
C ARG A 79 -1.39 -5.04 -9.59
N ARG A 80 -0.10 -5.14 -9.95
CA ARG A 80 0.47 -6.34 -10.58
C ARG A 80 0.36 -7.55 -9.66
N MET A 81 0.56 -7.37 -8.35
CA MET A 81 0.41 -8.44 -7.37
C MET A 81 -1.03 -8.95 -7.32
N GLN A 82 -2.01 -8.05 -7.19
CA GLN A 82 -3.43 -8.41 -7.10
C GLN A 82 -3.94 -9.09 -8.37
N GLU A 83 -3.43 -8.72 -9.55
CA GLU A 83 -3.82 -9.34 -10.82
C GLU A 83 -3.21 -10.72 -11.05
N LYS A 84 -1.99 -10.99 -10.56
CA LYS A 84 -1.19 -12.14 -11.03
C LYS A 84 -0.56 -13.02 -9.95
N TRP A 85 -0.42 -12.52 -8.73
CA TRP A 85 0.45 -13.14 -7.72
C TRP A 85 -0.26 -13.48 -6.42
N VAL A 86 -1.21 -12.65 -5.97
CA VAL A 86 -1.90 -12.87 -4.69
C VAL A 86 -2.78 -14.13 -4.78
N PRO A 87 -2.62 -15.11 -3.86
CA PRO A 87 -3.48 -16.30 -3.80
C PRO A 87 -4.95 -15.96 -3.55
N LYS A 88 -5.88 -16.81 -4.02
CA LYS A 88 -7.34 -16.54 -3.96
C LYS A 88 -7.89 -16.38 -2.54
N ASP A 89 -7.28 -17.05 -1.56
CA ASP A 89 -7.63 -17.05 -0.14
C ASP A 89 -6.93 -15.95 0.67
N LYS A 90 -6.02 -15.19 0.03
CA LYS A 90 -5.24 -14.12 0.67
C LYS A 90 -5.64 -12.75 0.14
N ARG A 91 -5.29 -11.70 0.87
CA ARG A 91 -5.55 -10.30 0.50
C ARG A 91 -4.32 -9.44 0.71
N VAL A 92 -4.09 -8.52 -0.21
CA VAL A 92 -3.08 -7.45 -0.09
C VAL A 92 -3.76 -6.13 -0.40
N LEU A 93 -3.64 -5.15 0.50
CA LEU A 93 -4.18 -3.80 0.35
C LEU A 93 -3.04 -2.78 0.44
N GLY A 94 -3.16 -1.67 -0.29
CA GLY A 94 -2.22 -0.56 -0.20
C GLY A 94 -2.81 0.66 0.49
N VAL A 95 -1.95 1.62 0.80
CA VAL A 95 -2.34 2.83 1.55
C VAL A 95 -2.78 4.01 0.69
N PHE A 96 -2.53 3.97 -0.63
CA PHE A 96 -2.82 5.14 -1.47
C PHE A 96 -4.29 5.27 -1.89
N VAL A 97 -5.02 4.16 -2.12
CA VAL A 97 -6.45 4.23 -2.47
C VAL A 97 -7.29 4.90 -1.37
N PRO A 98 -7.13 4.57 -0.07
CA PRO A 98 -7.82 5.30 1.00
C PRO A 98 -7.51 6.81 1.02
N MET A 99 -6.29 7.23 0.61
CA MET A 99 -5.99 8.66 0.44
C MET A 99 -6.76 9.27 -0.72
N ILE A 100 -6.87 8.57 -1.85
CA ILE A 100 -7.67 9.04 -3.00
C ILE A 100 -9.15 9.14 -2.64
N GLU A 101 -9.71 8.16 -1.94
CA GLU A 101 -11.08 8.19 -1.44
C GLU A 101 -11.34 9.39 -0.54
N ALA A 102 -10.42 9.67 0.40
CA ALA A 102 -10.51 10.83 1.26
C ALA A 102 -10.43 12.16 0.49
N LEU A 103 -9.56 12.24 -0.53
CA LEU A 103 -9.41 13.44 -1.37
C LEU A 103 -10.59 13.68 -2.30
N THR A 104 -11.16 12.61 -2.85
CA THR A 104 -12.26 12.66 -3.83
C THR A 104 -13.63 12.54 -3.17
N GLU A 105 -13.68 12.44 -1.84
CA GLU A 105 -14.89 12.20 -1.06
C GLU A 105 -15.74 11.04 -1.63
N ARG A 106 -15.05 10.03 -2.17
CA ARG A 106 -15.64 8.79 -2.69
C ARG A 106 -15.50 7.67 -1.68
N LYS A 107 -16.40 6.71 -1.78
CA LYS A 107 -16.30 5.46 -1.01
C LYS A 107 -15.90 4.32 -1.93
N TRP A 108 -15.24 3.32 -1.35
CA TRP A 108 -14.93 2.08 -2.04
C TRP A 108 -16.18 1.49 -2.73
N GLY A 109 -16.06 1.18 -4.02
CA GLY A 109 -17.14 0.61 -4.84
C GLY A 109 -18.11 1.63 -5.44
N ASP A 110 -17.89 2.94 -5.23
CA ASP A 110 -18.66 3.99 -5.88
C ASP A 110 -18.26 4.15 -7.35
N ASN A 111 -19.08 3.61 -8.24
CA ASN A 111 -18.92 3.69 -9.70
C ASN A 111 -19.69 4.85 -10.34
N SER A 112 -20.17 5.82 -9.55
CA SER A 112 -20.84 7.01 -10.07
C SER A 112 -19.87 7.90 -10.88
N PRO A 113 -20.40 8.70 -11.82
CA PRO A 113 -19.59 9.67 -12.55
C PRO A 113 -18.83 10.61 -11.60
N PRO A 114 -17.62 11.08 -11.97
CA PRO A 114 -16.89 12.05 -11.17
C PRO A 114 -17.72 13.29 -10.84
N ARG A 115 -17.69 13.69 -9.57
CA ARG A 115 -18.28 14.94 -9.08
C ARG A 115 -17.18 15.93 -8.73
N GLU A 116 -17.49 17.21 -8.86
CA GLU A 116 -16.61 18.26 -8.34
C GLU A 116 -16.56 18.16 -6.81
N VAL A 117 -15.35 18.24 -6.25
CA VAL A 117 -15.08 18.28 -4.81
C VAL A 117 -14.44 19.63 -4.46
N ALA A 118 -14.41 19.96 -3.17
CA ALA A 118 -13.83 21.23 -2.70
C ALA A 118 -12.34 21.35 -3.07
N VAL A 119 -11.60 20.23 -3.12
CA VAL A 119 -10.19 20.18 -3.47
C VAL A 119 -10.02 20.31 -4.99
N LYS A 120 -9.41 21.42 -5.43
CA LYS A 120 -9.17 21.69 -6.86
C LYS A 120 -7.74 21.42 -7.33
N HIS A 121 -6.77 21.47 -6.40
CA HIS A 121 -5.36 21.29 -6.69
C HIS A 121 -4.74 20.36 -5.66
N VAL A 122 -3.96 19.39 -6.12
CA VAL A 122 -3.26 18.42 -5.27
C VAL A 122 -1.78 18.45 -5.60
N ALA A 123 -0.94 18.66 -4.58
CA ALA A 123 0.51 18.49 -4.69
C ALA A 123 0.91 17.14 -4.10
N LEU A 124 1.64 16.33 -4.86
CA LEU A 124 2.15 15.03 -4.42
C LEU A 124 3.63 15.15 -4.03
N PHE A 125 3.93 14.89 -2.76
CA PHE A 125 5.30 14.71 -2.26
C PHE A 125 5.55 13.22 -2.06
N ALA A 126 6.41 12.65 -2.90
CA ALA A 126 6.68 11.22 -2.86
C ALA A 126 8.10 10.93 -3.37
N THR A 127 8.54 9.68 -3.19
CA THR A 127 9.82 9.21 -3.72
C THR A 127 9.81 9.23 -5.26
N PRO A 128 10.99 9.27 -5.90
CA PRO A 128 11.10 9.21 -7.37
C PRO A 128 10.33 8.04 -7.98
N ALA A 129 10.45 6.83 -7.42
CA ALA A 129 9.74 5.65 -7.90
C ALA A 129 8.20 5.79 -7.79
N THR A 130 7.69 6.37 -6.70
CA THR A 130 6.25 6.62 -6.55
C THR A 130 5.74 7.63 -7.58
N VAL A 131 6.49 8.71 -7.86
CA VAL A 131 6.09 9.70 -8.86
C VAL A 131 6.16 9.10 -10.27
N ALA A 132 7.23 8.35 -10.58
CA ALA A 132 7.44 7.73 -11.87
C ALA A 132 6.39 6.66 -12.20
N SER A 133 5.84 5.96 -11.19
CA SER A 133 4.82 4.94 -11.40
C SER A 133 3.49 5.49 -11.92
N ARG A 134 3.27 6.81 -11.80
CA ARG A 134 2.03 7.53 -12.15
C ARG A 134 0.76 6.97 -11.48
N ALA A 135 0.89 6.26 -10.36
CA ALA A 135 -0.25 5.62 -9.71
C ALA A 135 -1.29 6.64 -9.23
N PHE A 136 -0.85 7.70 -8.55
CA PHE A 136 -1.74 8.76 -8.08
C PHE A 136 -2.46 9.47 -9.22
N GLN A 137 -1.76 9.75 -10.33
CA GLN A 137 -2.36 10.41 -11.49
C GLN A 137 -3.42 9.54 -12.16
N ARG A 138 -3.26 8.20 -12.16
CA ARG A 138 -4.27 7.29 -12.71
C ARG A 138 -5.51 7.20 -11.83
N GLU A 139 -5.35 7.15 -10.51
CA GLU A 139 -6.50 7.03 -9.60
C GLU A 139 -7.22 8.37 -9.35
N LEU A 140 -6.55 9.50 -9.56
CA LEU A 140 -7.15 10.84 -9.46
C LEU A 140 -7.85 11.30 -10.74
N ALA A 141 -7.62 10.61 -11.87
CA ALA A 141 -8.22 10.93 -13.17
C ALA A 141 -9.59 10.26 -13.33
#